data_AF-A0AAW3WLG2-F1
#
_entry.id   AF-A0AAW3WLG2-F1
#
_cell.length_a   1.000
_cell.length_b   1.000
_cell.length_c   1.000
_cell.angle_alpha   90.00
_cell.angle_beta   90.00
_cell.angle_gamma   90.00
#
_symmetry.space_group_name_H-M   'P 1'
#
loop_
_entity.id
_entity.type
_entity.pdbx_description
1 polymer ?
#
loop_
_entity_poly.entity_id
_entity_poly.type
_entity_poly.pdbx_seq_one_letter_code
_entity_poly.pdbx_strand_id
1 'polypeptide(L)'
;SNPVHIYKLVEQGYRKNLVIQKKRVEDKHPAKYTVNELRALLQNKGIRYGIINDALEEACQVHHVEDLLVAKGMPAQDDIPDEIQVLFKESEELKGYEETSDKIDFRNRFSIANAVVGDVIGRIIHGTTGSDGQDVFGVQLKRKTSKKVALKIGDGCKLEHDEVIATTEGKPSFKTNTFAVNKQYKVDQVDLKSGNIDFVGNVEVTGAVLEGMEVKAGNELLIGKNVESATVRSGGEIRINGNVLNSTVTAGCENVERKQYLDNLLTYKSSMEELRASAEQVKGNKLLGDRKDGEIIKILIENKFKALPNLSRSVLNFNMSQGIQHSELVTFIINKLIGLGPLK
;
A
#
# COMPACT_ATOMS: atom_id res chain seq x y z
N SER A 1 55.62 -35.48 6.37
CA SER A 1 56.72 -36.39 6.74
C SER A 1 56.77 -36.50 8.24
N ASN A 2 56.84 -37.73 8.78
CA ASN A 2 56.82 -37.96 10.22
C ASN A 2 58.15 -37.53 10.87
N PRO A 3 58.13 -37.01 12.12
CA PRO A 3 59.34 -36.63 12.83
C PRO A 3 60.24 -37.85 13.04
N VAL A 4 61.53 -37.68 12.78
CA VAL A 4 62.54 -38.71 13.09
C VAL A 4 63.04 -38.45 14.50
N HIS A 5 62.73 -39.37 15.42
CA HIS A 5 63.15 -39.28 16.82
C HIS A 5 64.55 -39.85 16.99
N ILE A 6 65.50 -39.03 17.45
CA ILE A 6 66.87 -39.48 17.73
C ILE A 6 67.00 -39.75 19.23
N TYR A 7 67.36 -40.99 19.57
CA TYR A 7 67.58 -41.44 20.94
C TYR A 7 69.07 -41.59 21.22
N LYS A 8 69.54 -41.13 22.38
CA LYS A 8 70.88 -41.44 22.89
C LYS A 8 70.77 -42.37 24.08
N LEU A 9 71.73 -43.27 24.20
CA LEU A 9 71.87 -44.15 25.35
C LEU A 9 72.32 -43.33 26.56
N VAL A 10 71.62 -43.48 27.69
CA VAL A 10 72.06 -42.88 28.95
C VAL A 10 73.23 -43.71 29.46
N GLU A 11 74.35 -43.05 29.77
CA GLU A 11 75.50 -43.73 30.35
C GLU A 11 75.14 -44.25 31.74
N GLN A 12 75.34 -45.55 31.96
CA GLN A 12 75.05 -46.21 33.24
C GLN A 12 76.30 -46.94 33.72
N GLY A 13 76.55 -46.89 35.03
CA GLY A 13 77.64 -47.64 35.66
C GLY A 13 77.44 -49.16 35.56
N TYR A 14 78.53 -49.91 35.76
CA TYR A 14 78.59 -51.36 35.53
C TYR A 14 77.52 -52.15 36.30
N ARG A 15 76.76 -53.00 35.60
CA ARG A 15 75.74 -53.90 36.17
C ARG A 15 75.73 -55.25 35.46
N LYS A 16 75.42 -56.34 36.18
CA LYS A 16 75.40 -57.72 35.67
C LYS A 16 74.25 -58.01 34.69
N ASN A 17 73.12 -57.31 34.79
CA ASN A 17 72.00 -57.38 33.84
C ASN A 17 71.80 -56.01 33.18
N LEU A 18 72.06 -55.93 31.88
CA LEU A 18 72.00 -54.67 31.12
C LEU A 18 70.54 -54.32 30.79
N VAL A 19 70.01 -53.25 31.40
CA VAL A 19 68.73 -52.66 31.00
C VAL A 19 69.02 -51.35 30.29
N ILE A 20 68.85 -51.35 28.97
CA ILE A 20 69.17 -50.21 28.13
C ILE A 20 68.10 -49.13 28.30
N GLN A 21 68.43 -48.00 28.92
CA GLN A 21 67.56 -46.83 29.00
C GLN A 21 67.94 -45.81 27.92
N LYS A 22 67.00 -45.54 27.02
CA LYS A 22 67.13 -44.50 25.99
C LYS A 22 66.59 -43.17 26.51
N LYS A 23 67.33 -42.08 26.31
CA LYS A 23 66.84 -40.71 26.50
C LYS A 23 66.61 -40.09 25.12
N ARG A 24 65.42 -39.51 24.92
CA ARG A 24 65.08 -38.76 23.70
C ARG A 24 65.89 -37.47 23.73
N VAL A 25 66.74 -37.25 22.73
CA VAL A 25 67.71 -36.13 22.74
C VAL A 25 67.29 -35.01 21.79
N GLU A 26 66.74 -35.35 20.63
CA GLU A 26 66.42 -34.35 19.62
C GLU A 26 65.29 -34.82 18.71
N ASP A 27 64.38 -33.92 18.37
CA ASP A 27 63.37 -34.12 17.34
C ASP A 27 63.84 -33.40 16.07
N LYS A 28 64.31 -34.18 15.08
CA LYS A 28 64.71 -33.60 13.80
C LYS A 28 63.45 -33.47 12.94
N HIS A 29 62.85 -32.29 12.96
CA HIS A 29 61.76 -31.96 12.06
C HIS A 29 62.31 -31.80 10.64
N PRO A 30 61.56 -32.25 9.61
CA PRO A 30 61.90 -31.93 8.22
C PRO A 30 61.99 -30.41 8.03
N ALA A 31 62.78 -29.97 7.06
CA ALA A 31 62.89 -28.55 6.73
C ALA A 31 61.48 -27.97 6.50
N LYS A 32 61.22 -26.79 7.10
CA LYS A 32 59.96 -26.08 6.92
C LYS A 32 59.85 -25.69 5.45
N TYR A 33 58.67 -25.91 4.85
CA TYR A 33 58.42 -25.45 3.48
C TYR A 33 58.49 -23.92 3.44
N THR A 34 58.97 -23.39 2.33
CA THR A 34 58.92 -21.95 2.06
C THR A 34 57.60 -21.55 1.40
N VAL A 35 57.18 -20.29 1.57
CA VAL A 35 55.96 -19.74 0.95
C VAL A 35 55.97 -19.94 -0.58
N ASN A 36 57.14 -19.86 -1.21
CA ASN A 36 57.29 -20.05 -2.65
C ASN A 36 57.11 -21.52 -3.07
N GLU A 37 57.63 -22.48 -2.29
CA GLU A 37 57.42 -23.91 -2.53
C GLU A 37 55.95 -24.30 -2.35
N LEU A 38 55.29 -23.78 -1.31
CA LEU A 38 53.86 -24.01 -1.10
C LEU A 38 53.03 -23.41 -2.24
N ARG A 39 53.36 -22.19 -2.68
CA ARG A 39 52.69 -21.54 -3.82
C ARG A 39 52.88 -22.34 -5.12
N ALA A 40 54.09 -22.83 -5.39
CA ALA A 40 54.38 -23.66 -6.55
C ALA A 40 53.62 -25.02 -6.48
N LEU A 41 53.52 -25.63 -5.30
CA LEU A 41 52.73 -26.84 -5.09
C LEU A 41 51.23 -26.61 -5.33
N LEU A 42 50.68 -25.48 -4.85
CA LEU A 42 49.29 -25.10 -5.09
C LEU A 42 49.03 -24.89 -6.59
N GLN A 43 49.93 -24.18 -7.29
CA GLN A 43 49.84 -23.98 -8.73
C GLN A 43 49.96 -25.30 -9.52
N ASN A 44 50.85 -26.21 -9.13
CA ASN A 44 50.99 -27.53 -9.74
C ASN A 44 49.73 -28.40 -9.53
N LYS A 45 49.03 -28.20 -8.41
CA LYS A 45 47.72 -28.82 -8.16
C LYS A 45 46.56 -28.10 -8.86
N GLY A 46 46.84 -27.06 -9.65
CA GLY A 46 45.86 -26.34 -10.44
C GLY A 46 45.20 -25.15 -9.73
N ILE A 47 45.55 -24.86 -8.47
CA ILE A 47 45.01 -23.72 -7.71
C ILE A 47 45.72 -22.44 -8.19
N ARG A 48 44.98 -21.58 -8.89
CA ARG A 48 45.48 -20.38 -9.57
C ARG A 48 44.86 -19.09 -9.06
N TYR A 49 43.74 -19.17 -8.34
CA TYR A 49 42.97 -18.00 -7.91
C TYR A 49 42.66 -18.05 -6.42
N GLY A 50 42.60 -16.87 -5.79
CA GLY A 50 42.17 -16.72 -4.40
C GLY A 50 43.13 -17.24 -3.33
N ILE A 51 44.43 -17.36 -3.64
CA ILE A 51 45.45 -17.82 -2.68
C ILE A 51 45.62 -16.79 -1.57
N ILE A 52 45.51 -17.23 -0.32
CA ILE A 52 45.62 -16.38 0.87
C ILE A 52 47.08 -16.42 1.36
N ASN A 53 47.83 -15.35 1.12
CA ASN A 53 49.27 -15.32 1.45
C ASN A 53 49.53 -15.45 2.95
N ASP A 54 48.71 -14.82 3.79
CA ASP A 54 48.86 -14.85 5.25
C ASP A 54 48.75 -16.28 5.81
N ALA A 55 47.81 -17.07 5.26
CA ALA A 55 47.66 -18.48 5.62
C ALA A 55 48.88 -19.32 5.19
N LEU A 56 49.54 -18.97 4.08
CA LEU A 56 50.77 -19.66 3.66
C LEU A 56 51.95 -19.32 4.58
N GLU A 57 52.04 -18.08 5.06
CA GLU A 57 53.05 -17.67 6.02
C GLU A 57 52.86 -18.37 7.37
N GLU A 58 51.62 -18.45 7.86
CA GLU A 58 51.27 -19.21 9.07
C GLU A 58 51.63 -20.70 8.91
N ALA A 59 51.30 -21.30 7.77
CA ALA A 59 51.63 -22.70 7.49
C ALA A 59 53.14 -22.97 7.46
N CYS A 60 53.96 -21.97 7.14
CA CYS A 60 55.42 -22.10 7.15
C CYS A 60 56.00 -21.98 8.58
N GLN A 61 55.31 -21.32 9.52
CA GLN A 61 55.81 -21.11 10.88
C GLN A 61 55.57 -22.33 11.78
N VAL A 62 54.48 -23.06 11.59
CA VAL A 62 54.05 -24.18 12.43
C VAL A 62 54.52 -25.52 11.85
N HIS A 63 54.84 -26.49 12.71
CA HIS A 63 55.28 -27.83 12.29
C HIS A 63 54.11 -28.80 11.97
N HIS A 64 52.90 -28.45 12.37
CA HIS A 64 51.68 -29.20 12.15
C HIS A 64 50.54 -28.23 11.83
N VAL A 65 49.89 -28.44 10.68
CA VAL A 65 48.78 -27.62 10.20
C VAL A 65 47.68 -28.57 9.81
N GLU A 66 46.47 -28.33 10.31
CA GLU A 66 45.28 -29.12 10.03
C GLU A 66 44.14 -28.15 9.68
N ASP A 67 43.37 -28.48 8.63
CA ASP A 67 42.22 -27.70 8.14
C ASP A 67 42.42 -26.19 7.90
N LEU A 68 43.62 -25.78 7.45
CA LEU A 68 43.91 -24.38 7.14
C LEU A 68 43.40 -23.96 5.75
N LEU A 69 42.61 -22.89 5.70
CA LEU A 69 42.09 -22.32 4.46
C LEU A 69 43.20 -21.55 3.72
N VAL A 70 43.79 -22.17 2.70
CA VAL A 70 44.91 -21.61 1.92
C VAL A 70 44.50 -20.92 0.62
N ALA A 71 43.30 -21.20 0.12
CA ALA A 71 42.74 -20.54 -1.05
C ALA A 71 41.21 -20.50 -0.99
N LYS A 72 40.61 -19.39 -1.45
CA LYS A 72 39.15 -19.20 -1.48
C LYS A 72 38.72 -18.63 -2.82
N GLY A 73 37.84 -19.35 -3.51
CA GLY A 73 37.20 -18.85 -4.73
C GLY A 73 36.22 -17.70 -4.44
N MET A 74 35.84 -16.98 -5.48
CA MET A 74 34.80 -15.96 -5.41
C MET A 74 33.47 -16.60 -5.87
N PRO A 75 32.44 -16.68 -5.00
CA PRO A 75 31.15 -17.23 -5.41
C PRO A 75 30.50 -16.31 -6.44
N ALA A 76 29.78 -16.90 -7.40
CA ALA A 76 28.94 -16.13 -8.30
C ALA A 76 27.74 -15.56 -7.53
N GLN A 77 27.35 -14.33 -7.86
CA GLN A 77 26.11 -13.72 -7.38
C GLN A 77 25.12 -13.72 -8.54
N ASP A 78 23.97 -14.36 -8.34
CA ASP A 78 22.92 -14.43 -9.34
C ASP A 78 22.21 -13.07 -9.48
N ASP A 79 21.65 -12.80 -10.66
CA ASP A 79 20.82 -11.60 -10.87
C ASP A 79 19.50 -11.74 -10.10
N ILE A 80 19.06 -10.65 -9.46
CA ILE A 80 17.71 -10.56 -8.90
C ILE A 80 16.77 -10.13 -10.03
N PRO A 81 15.64 -10.81 -10.29
CA PRO A 81 14.69 -10.41 -11.32
C PRO A 81 13.95 -9.13 -10.94
N ASP A 82 13.50 -8.37 -11.94
CA ASP A 82 12.60 -7.25 -11.72
C ASP A 82 11.26 -7.77 -11.16
N GLU A 83 10.66 -7.01 -10.24
CA GLU A 83 9.37 -7.32 -9.65
C GLU A 83 8.34 -6.26 -10.06
N ILE A 84 7.16 -6.69 -10.51
CA ILE A 84 6.04 -5.78 -10.71
C ILE A 84 5.20 -5.77 -9.44
N GLN A 85 5.18 -4.63 -8.76
CA GLN A 85 4.32 -4.39 -7.62
C GLN A 85 2.98 -3.84 -8.11
N VAL A 86 1.90 -4.56 -7.83
CA VAL A 86 0.51 -4.09 -8.08
C VAL A 86 0.01 -3.36 -6.84
N LEU A 87 -0.47 -2.13 -6.99
CA LEU A 87 -0.86 -1.27 -5.86
C LEU A 87 -2.38 -1.20 -5.63
N PHE A 88 -3.16 -1.96 -6.40
CA PHE A 88 -4.60 -2.12 -6.21
C PHE A 88 -4.98 -3.57 -5.97
N LYS A 89 -6.19 -3.79 -5.45
CA LYS A 89 -6.74 -5.12 -5.22
C LYS A 89 -7.90 -5.35 -6.19
N GLU A 90 -7.82 -6.32 -7.10
CA GLU A 90 -8.77 -6.48 -8.22
C GLU A 90 -10.25 -6.66 -7.80
N SER A 91 -10.47 -7.25 -6.63
CA SER A 91 -11.75 -7.34 -5.92
C SER A 91 -11.50 -8.05 -4.59
N GLU A 92 -11.75 -7.39 -3.46
CA GLU A 92 -11.85 -8.08 -2.17
C GLU A 92 -13.33 -8.26 -1.83
N GLU A 93 -13.69 -9.46 -1.36
CA GLU A 93 -14.75 -9.54 -0.35
C GLU A 93 -14.26 -8.67 0.82
N LEU A 94 -15.03 -7.64 1.16
CA LEU A 94 -14.79 -6.87 2.37
C LEU A 94 -14.85 -7.85 3.54
N LYS A 95 -13.70 -8.34 4.00
CA LYS A 95 -13.60 -9.08 5.26
C LYS A 95 -13.74 -8.09 6.40
N GLY A 96 -14.98 -7.71 6.70
CA GLY A 96 -15.38 -7.25 8.02
C GLY A 96 -15.70 -8.45 8.89
N TYR A 97 -14.69 -9.24 9.23
CA TYR A 97 -14.82 -10.35 10.19
C TYR A 97 -13.77 -10.17 11.29
N GLU A 98 -14.06 -9.27 12.22
CA GLU A 98 -13.62 -9.44 13.61
C GLU A 98 -14.87 -9.67 14.47
N GLU A 99 -14.78 -10.69 15.30
CA GLU A 99 -15.84 -11.29 16.09
C GLU A 99 -16.38 -10.33 17.17
N THR A 100 -17.32 -9.45 16.82
CA THR A 100 -18.23 -8.86 17.82
C THR A 100 -19.57 -8.56 17.19
N SER A 101 -20.58 -9.40 17.44
CA SER A 101 -22.01 -9.07 17.53
C SER A 101 -22.70 -8.22 16.43
N ASP A 102 -22.07 -7.90 15.32
CA ASP A 102 -22.59 -6.88 14.40
C ASP A 102 -23.36 -7.48 13.22
N LYS A 103 -24.49 -6.82 12.91
CA LYS A 103 -25.34 -7.13 11.74
C LYS A 103 -24.48 -7.15 10.48
N ILE A 104 -24.41 -8.31 9.84
CA ILE A 104 -23.72 -8.47 8.56
C ILE A 104 -24.46 -7.65 7.49
N ASP A 105 -23.84 -6.58 7.01
CA ASP A 105 -24.35 -5.80 5.87
C ASP A 105 -23.99 -6.51 4.55
N PHE A 106 -24.80 -7.50 4.19
CA PHE A 106 -24.65 -8.26 2.95
C PHE A 106 -24.71 -7.38 1.68
N ARG A 107 -25.19 -6.14 1.78
CA ARG A 107 -25.28 -5.23 0.63
C ARG A 107 -23.92 -4.64 0.27
N ASN A 108 -23.04 -4.39 1.23
CA ASN A 108 -21.73 -3.80 0.99
C ASN A 108 -20.61 -4.85 1.08
N ARG A 109 -20.84 -6.09 0.62
CA ARG A 109 -19.86 -7.18 0.71
C ARG A 109 -18.68 -7.04 -0.25
N PHE A 110 -18.87 -6.34 -1.38
CA PHE A 110 -17.87 -6.22 -2.43
C PHE A 110 -17.50 -4.76 -2.64
N SER A 111 -16.20 -4.46 -2.67
CA SER A 111 -15.70 -3.16 -3.07
C SER A 111 -14.98 -3.29 -4.40
N ILE A 112 -15.41 -2.49 -5.38
CA ILE A 112 -14.77 -2.42 -6.70
C ILE A 112 -13.53 -1.53 -6.55
N ALA A 113 -12.39 -2.00 -7.05
CA ALA A 113 -11.22 -1.13 -7.16
C ALA A 113 -11.53 0.05 -8.10
N ASN A 114 -11.34 1.25 -7.59
CA ASN A 114 -11.48 2.49 -8.32
C ASN A 114 -10.10 3.16 -8.38
N ALA A 115 -9.74 3.67 -9.56
CA ALA A 115 -8.58 4.54 -9.76
C ALA A 115 -9.08 5.84 -10.38
N VAL A 116 -8.53 6.97 -9.94
CA VAL A 116 -8.76 8.30 -10.53
C VAL A 116 -7.53 8.77 -11.31
N VAL A 117 -7.69 9.82 -12.11
CA VAL A 117 -6.58 10.39 -12.89
C VAL A 117 -5.46 10.83 -11.95
N GLY A 118 -4.25 10.31 -12.17
CA GLY A 118 -3.07 10.60 -11.34
C GLY A 118 -2.74 9.53 -10.31
N ASP A 119 -3.62 8.55 -10.07
CA ASP A 119 -3.33 7.47 -9.12
C ASP A 119 -2.23 6.54 -9.62
N VAL A 120 -1.34 6.13 -8.72
CA VAL A 120 -0.32 5.12 -9.00
C VAL A 120 -0.92 3.73 -8.78
N ILE A 121 -1.09 2.97 -9.87
CA ILE A 121 -1.72 1.64 -9.86
C ILE A 121 -0.69 0.49 -9.84
N GLY A 122 0.58 0.78 -10.10
CA GLY A 122 1.64 -0.20 -10.06
C GLY A 122 3.03 0.43 -10.10
N ARG A 123 4.05 -0.35 -9.75
CA ARG A 123 5.45 0.07 -9.79
C ARG A 123 6.33 -1.08 -10.28
N ILE A 124 7.39 -0.75 -11.01
CA ILE A 124 8.47 -1.67 -11.36
C ILE A 124 9.58 -1.51 -10.31
N ILE A 125 9.92 -2.60 -9.63
CA ILE A 125 11.07 -2.68 -8.74
C ILE A 125 12.18 -3.36 -9.54
N HIS A 126 13.16 -2.57 -9.99
CA HIS A 126 14.31 -3.11 -10.71
C HIS A 126 15.13 -4.03 -9.81
N GLY A 127 15.48 -5.18 -10.33
CA GLY A 127 16.39 -6.10 -9.67
C GLY A 127 17.84 -5.59 -9.70
N THR A 128 18.73 -6.35 -9.08
CA THR A 128 20.17 -6.09 -9.11
C THR A 128 20.87 -7.04 -10.06
N THR A 129 21.86 -6.50 -10.79
CA THR A 129 22.77 -7.33 -11.59
C THR A 129 23.79 -7.96 -10.66
N GLY A 130 23.91 -9.28 -10.70
CA GLY A 130 24.92 -10.01 -9.99
C GLY A 130 26.28 -9.97 -10.68
N SER A 131 27.26 -10.67 -10.11
CA SER A 131 28.62 -10.76 -10.62
C SER A 131 29.03 -12.21 -10.84
N ASP A 132 29.75 -12.46 -11.93
CA ASP A 132 30.33 -13.78 -12.15
C ASP A 132 31.35 -14.11 -11.07
N GLY A 133 31.37 -15.36 -10.63
CA GLY A 133 32.34 -15.88 -9.69
C GLY A 133 33.55 -16.46 -10.39
N GLN A 134 34.50 -16.94 -9.59
CA GLN A 134 35.66 -17.66 -10.07
C GLN A 134 36.08 -18.70 -9.02
N ASP A 135 36.20 -19.96 -9.45
CA ASP A 135 36.69 -21.01 -8.56
C ASP A 135 38.21 -20.85 -8.28
N VAL A 136 38.75 -21.65 -7.36
CA VAL A 136 40.18 -21.63 -7.04
C VAL A 136 41.08 -22.11 -8.19
N PHE A 137 40.51 -22.79 -9.19
CA PHE A 137 41.22 -23.28 -10.38
C PHE A 137 41.30 -22.22 -11.50
N GLY A 138 40.63 -21.08 -11.33
CA GLY A 138 40.58 -19.99 -12.28
C GLY A 138 39.45 -20.13 -13.30
N VAL A 139 38.56 -21.11 -13.17
CA VAL A 139 37.38 -21.28 -14.01
C VAL A 139 36.30 -20.29 -13.58
N GLN A 140 35.77 -19.54 -14.56
CA GLN A 140 34.71 -18.57 -14.32
C GLN A 140 33.39 -19.28 -14.01
N LEU A 141 32.80 -18.95 -12.86
CA LEU A 141 31.47 -19.41 -12.46
C LEU A 141 30.47 -18.38 -12.99
N LYS A 142 29.81 -18.70 -14.11
CA LYS A 142 28.79 -17.81 -14.68
C LYS A 142 27.60 -17.69 -13.74
N ARG A 143 27.15 -16.47 -13.50
CA ARG A 143 25.91 -16.22 -12.76
C ARG A 143 24.68 -16.63 -13.57
N LYS A 144 23.57 -16.87 -12.88
CA LYS A 144 22.26 -16.98 -13.55
C LYS A 144 21.75 -15.60 -13.91
N THR A 145 21.53 -15.38 -15.20
CA THR A 145 20.96 -14.13 -15.71
C THR A 145 19.44 -14.14 -15.60
N SER A 146 18.86 -13.09 -15.02
CA SER A 146 17.40 -12.90 -14.98
C SER A 146 16.91 -12.23 -16.26
N LYS A 147 15.69 -12.55 -16.70
CA LYS A 147 15.06 -11.86 -17.83
C LYS A 147 14.42 -10.58 -17.29
N LYS A 148 14.69 -9.44 -17.94
CA LYS A 148 13.98 -8.19 -17.67
C LYS A 148 12.49 -8.38 -17.86
N VAL A 149 11.70 -7.87 -16.93
CA VAL A 149 10.25 -7.98 -17.02
C VAL A 149 9.76 -6.97 -18.06
N ALA A 150 9.19 -7.47 -19.15
CA ALA A 150 8.53 -6.63 -20.14
C ALA A 150 7.14 -6.26 -19.63
N LEU A 151 7.01 -5.07 -19.06
CA LEU A 151 5.72 -4.48 -18.71
C LEU A 151 5.06 -3.89 -19.97
N LYS A 152 3.78 -4.16 -20.15
CA LYS A 152 2.95 -3.53 -21.18
C LYS A 152 1.97 -2.55 -20.53
N ILE A 153 1.73 -1.46 -21.23
CA ILE A 153 0.76 -0.44 -20.83
C ILE A 153 -0.41 -0.55 -21.80
N GLY A 154 -1.58 -0.86 -21.26
CA GLY A 154 -2.85 -0.85 -21.97
C GLY A 154 -3.54 0.50 -21.87
N ASP A 155 -4.82 0.52 -22.20
CA ASP A 155 -5.61 1.76 -22.20
C ASP A 155 -5.82 2.30 -20.79
N GLY A 156 -5.86 3.64 -20.68
CA GLY A 156 -6.22 4.32 -19.43
C GLY A 156 -5.09 4.45 -18.41
N CYS A 157 -3.85 4.06 -18.74
CA CYS A 157 -2.68 4.30 -17.90
C CYS A 157 -1.44 4.68 -18.73
N LYS A 158 -0.40 5.17 -18.05
CA LYS A 158 0.92 5.49 -18.62
C LYS A 158 2.01 5.00 -17.70
N LEU A 159 3.19 4.71 -18.24
CA LEU A 159 4.40 4.43 -17.46
C LEU A 159 5.24 5.70 -17.38
N GLU A 160 5.59 6.11 -16.16
CA GLU A 160 6.39 7.30 -15.89
C GLU A 160 7.27 7.02 -14.66
N HIS A 161 8.59 7.18 -14.77
CA HIS A 161 9.55 6.92 -13.68
C HIS A 161 9.37 5.56 -12.99
N ASP A 162 9.18 4.49 -13.75
CA ASP A 162 8.92 3.12 -13.24
C ASP A 162 7.60 2.97 -12.47
N GLU A 163 6.75 3.98 -12.49
CA GLU A 163 5.41 3.98 -11.90
C GLU A 163 4.35 3.96 -12.99
N VAL A 164 3.31 3.16 -12.78
CA VAL A 164 2.16 3.09 -13.67
C VAL A 164 1.09 4.01 -13.12
N ILE A 165 0.82 5.08 -13.84
CA ILE A 165 -0.10 6.14 -13.44
C ILE A 165 -1.38 6.03 -14.26
N ALA A 166 -2.53 6.07 -13.58
CA ALA A 166 -3.84 6.15 -14.22
C ALA A 166 -4.00 7.49 -14.95
N THR A 167 -4.37 7.44 -16.23
CA THR A 167 -4.66 8.63 -17.05
C THR A 167 -6.16 8.87 -17.17
N THR A 168 -6.97 7.90 -16.76
CA THR A 168 -8.43 7.93 -16.81
C THR A 168 -8.99 7.31 -15.55
N GLU A 169 -10.17 7.76 -15.13
CA GLU A 169 -10.89 7.13 -14.02
C GLU A 169 -11.53 5.80 -14.44
N GLY A 170 -11.52 4.81 -13.55
CA GLY A 170 -12.14 3.51 -13.80
C GLY A 170 -11.59 2.37 -12.96
N LYS A 171 -11.81 1.13 -13.42
CA LYS A 171 -11.36 -0.09 -12.75
C LYS A 171 -9.96 -0.47 -13.22
N PRO A 172 -8.93 -0.40 -12.35
CA PRO A 172 -7.61 -0.89 -12.69
C PRO A 172 -7.63 -2.43 -12.80
N SER A 173 -6.82 -2.96 -13.71
CA SER A 173 -6.66 -4.39 -13.94
C SER A 173 -5.22 -4.71 -14.32
N PHE A 174 -4.74 -5.89 -13.91
CA PHE A 174 -3.39 -6.35 -14.23
C PHE A 174 -3.45 -7.78 -14.74
N LYS A 175 -3.31 -7.96 -16.06
CA LYS A 175 -3.35 -9.27 -16.70
C LYS A 175 -2.19 -9.42 -17.68
N THR A 176 -1.51 -10.56 -17.64
CA THR A 176 -0.43 -10.89 -18.59
C THR A 176 0.62 -9.77 -18.67
N ASN A 177 1.10 -9.29 -17.51
CA ASN A 177 2.03 -8.16 -17.38
C ASN A 177 1.57 -6.85 -18.06
N THR A 178 0.26 -6.68 -18.22
CA THR A 178 -0.34 -5.49 -18.82
C THR A 178 -1.22 -4.79 -17.79
N PHE A 179 -0.91 -3.54 -17.48
CA PHE A 179 -1.83 -2.68 -16.72
C PHE A 179 -2.82 -2.02 -17.66
N ALA A 180 -4.08 -1.93 -17.24
CA ALA A 180 -5.11 -1.17 -17.95
C ALA A 180 -6.13 -0.63 -16.95
N VAL A 181 -6.73 0.52 -17.27
CA VAL A 181 -7.84 1.11 -16.50
C VAL A 181 -9.09 1.12 -17.38
N ASN A 182 -10.07 0.30 -16.99
CA ASN A 182 -11.33 0.18 -17.72
C ASN A 182 -12.34 1.21 -17.21
N LYS A 183 -12.76 2.13 -18.07
CA LYS A 183 -13.77 3.16 -17.76
C LYS A 183 -15.17 2.61 -17.54
N GLN A 184 -15.44 1.38 -17.98
CA GLN A 184 -16.75 0.76 -17.93
C GLN A 184 -16.73 -0.46 -17.01
N TYR A 185 -17.67 -0.50 -16.08
CA TYR A 185 -17.96 -1.65 -15.24
C TYR A 185 -19.27 -2.30 -15.70
N LYS A 186 -19.19 -3.56 -16.10
CA LYS A 186 -20.35 -4.33 -16.58
C LYS A 186 -20.73 -5.40 -15.56
N VAL A 187 -22.00 -5.46 -15.22
CA VAL A 187 -22.59 -6.43 -14.29
C VAL A 187 -23.88 -7.00 -14.88
N ASP A 188 -24.17 -8.26 -14.57
CA ASP A 188 -25.38 -8.91 -15.08
C ASP A 188 -26.63 -8.43 -14.34
N GLN A 189 -26.63 -8.46 -13.01
CA GLN A 189 -27.75 -8.03 -12.19
C GLN A 189 -27.21 -7.47 -10.87
N VAL A 190 -27.91 -6.49 -10.31
CA VAL A 190 -27.58 -5.95 -8.99
C VAL A 190 -28.51 -6.57 -7.96
N ASP A 191 -27.96 -7.46 -7.13
CA ASP A 191 -28.66 -8.21 -6.09
C ASP A 191 -27.75 -8.43 -4.85
N LEU A 192 -28.23 -9.17 -3.85
CA LEU A 192 -27.44 -9.48 -2.65
C LEU A 192 -26.16 -10.28 -2.95
N LYS A 193 -26.03 -10.91 -4.13
CA LYS A 193 -24.80 -11.62 -4.53
C LYS A 193 -23.78 -10.66 -5.14
N SER A 194 -24.22 -9.69 -5.94
CA SER A 194 -23.32 -8.66 -6.48
C SER A 194 -22.95 -7.61 -5.42
N GLY A 195 -23.85 -7.34 -4.48
CA GLY A 195 -23.76 -6.19 -3.60
C GLY A 195 -24.11 -4.88 -4.31
N ASN A 196 -24.09 -3.80 -3.53
CA ASN A 196 -24.17 -2.43 -4.01
C ASN A 196 -22.96 -2.12 -4.89
N ILE A 197 -23.15 -1.21 -5.82
CA ILE A 197 -22.11 -0.82 -6.77
C ILE A 197 -21.75 0.63 -6.52
N ASP A 198 -20.48 0.90 -6.29
CA ASP A 198 -19.91 2.24 -6.24
C ASP A 198 -18.69 2.30 -7.15
N PHE A 199 -18.86 2.95 -8.31
CA PHE A 199 -17.87 2.97 -9.37
C PHE A 199 -17.69 4.35 -9.96
N VAL A 200 -16.44 4.82 -10.07
CA VAL A 200 -16.11 6.18 -10.55
C VAL A 200 -16.36 6.37 -12.05
N GLY A 201 -16.48 5.29 -12.82
CA GLY A 201 -16.70 5.35 -14.26
C GLY A 201 -18.14 5.10 -14.69
N ASN A 202 -18.30 4.57 -15.91
CA ASN A 202 -19.58 4.14 -16.47
C ASN A 202 -19.99 2.77 -15.91
N VAL A 203 -21.26 2.59 -15.59
CA VAL A 203 -21.82 1.32 -15.13
C VAL A 203 -22.86 0.82 -16.12
N GLU A 204 -22.71 -0.43 -16.56
CA GLU A 204 -23.70 -1.15 -17.37
C GLU A 204 -24.25 -2.33 -16.59
N VAL A 205 -25.52 -2.26 -16.22
CA VAL A 205 -26.29 -3.36 -15.67
C VAL A 205 -27.11 -3.98 -16.80
N THR A 206 -26.77 -5.19 -17.26
CA THR A 206 -27.51 -5.80 -18.39
C THR A 206 -28.93 -6.25 -17.98
N GLY A 207 -29.11 -6.58 -16.71
CA GLY A 207 -30.35 -7.04 -16.10
C GLY A 207 -31.04 -5.95 -15.28
N ALA A 208 -31.61 -6.37 -14.15
CA ALA A 208 -32.38 -5.51 -13.25
C ALA A 208 -31.55 -5.08 -12.02
N VAL A 209 -31.99 -4.02 -11.36
CA VAL A 209 -31.56 -3.64 -10.02
C VAL A 209 -32.66 -4.04 -9.04
N LEU A 210 -32.37 -5.00 -8.17
CA LEU A 210 -33.35 -5.57 -7.25
C LEU A 210 -33.58 -4.71 -6.00
N GLU A 211 -34.61 -5.07 -5.25
CA GLU A 211 -35.05 -4.39 -4.04
C GLU A 211 -33.94 -4.17 -3.00
N GLY A 212 -33.86 -2.94 -2.51
CA GLY A 212 -32.96 -2.53 -1.45
C GLY A 212 -31.50 -2.43 -1.88
N MET A 213 -31.20 -2.48 -3.18
CA MET A 213 -29.86 -2.30 -3.72
C MET A 213 -29.58 -0.83 -4.07
N GLU A 214 -28.29 -0.47 -4.04
CA GLU A 214 -27.80 0.83 -4.45
C GLU A 214 -26.76 0.73 -5.57
N VAL A 215 -26.90 1.59 -6.58
CA VAL A 215 -25.94 1.72 -7.68
C VAL A 215 -25.53 3.17 -7.82
N LYS A 216 -24.23 3.45 -7.71
CA LYS A 216 -23.60 4.75 -7.94
C LYS A 216 -22.60 4.62 -9.08
N ALA A 217 -22.85 5.37 -10.15
CA ALA A 217 -21.92 5.56 -11.26
C ALA A 217 -21.38 6.99 -11.23
N GLY A 218 -20.06 7.16 -11.38
CA GLY A 218 -19.47 8.49 -11.47
C GLY A 218 -19.87 9.21 -12.76
N ASN A 219 -19.98 8.47 -13.87
CA ASN A 219 -20.36 9.03 -15.17
C ASN A 219 -21.73 8.51 -15.63
N GLU A 220 -21.81 7.61 -16.60
CA GLU A 220 -23.09 7.12 -17.15
C GLU A 220 -23.56 5.83 -16.47
N LEU A 221 -24.88 5.65 -16.34
CA LEU A 221 -25.50 4.43 -15.86
C LEU A 221 -26.51 3.89 -16.88
N LEU A 222 -26.27 2.69 -17.39
CA LEU A 222 -27.18 1.97 -18.28
C LEU A 222 -27.78 0.76 -17.55
N ILE A 223 -29.10 0.66 -17.52
CA ILE A 223 -29.84 -0.47 -16.92
C ILE A 223 -30.73 -1.11 -17.99
N GLY A 224 -30.49 -2.38 -18.27
CA GLY A 224 -31.15 -3.12 -19.34
C GLY A 224 -32.57 -3.57 -19.01
N LYS A 225 -32.93 -3.72 -17.74
CA LYS A 225 -34.27 -4.14 -17.29
C LYS A 225 -34.83 -3.21 -16.20
N ASN A 226 -35.59 -3.77 -15.26
CA ASN A 226 -36.32 -3.01 -14.24
C ASN A 226 -35.41 -2.53 -13.12
N VAL A 227 -35.85 -1.46 -12.45
CA VAL A 227 -35.33 -0.98 -11.17
C VAL A 227 -36.45 -1.07 -10.16
N GLU A 228 -36.30 -1.91 -9.14
CA GLU A 228 -37.37 -2.26 -8.20
C GLU A 228 -36.95 -1.91 -6.77
N SER A 229 -37.68 -1.03 -6.09
CA SER A 229 -37.41 -0.58 -4.72
C SER A 229 -35.93 -0.30 -4.43
N ALA A 230 -35.23 0.35 -5.36
CA ALA A 230 -33.78 0.56 -5.34
C ALA A 230 -33.39 2.03 -5.47
N THR A 231 -32.13 2.34 -5.17
CA THR A 231 -31.55 3.68 -5.34
C THR A 231 -30.48 3.65 -6.42
N VAL A 232 -30.69 4.41 -7.50
CA VAL A 232 -29.72 4.49 -8.60
C VAL A 232 -29.30 5.94 -8.83
N ARG A 233 -27.99 6.15 -8.90
CA ARG A 233 -27.36 7.47 -8.98
C ARG A 233 -26.28 7.48 -10.05
N SER A 234 -26.18 8.59 -10.76
CA SER A 234 -25.18 8.83 -11.80
C SER A 234 -24.76 10.29 -11.79
N GLY A 235 -23.46 10.56 -11.92
CA GLY A 235 -22.94 11.92 -12.10
C GLY A 235 -23.29 12.53 -13.47
N GLY A 236 -23.55 11.69 -14.47
CA GLY A 236 -23.96 12.07 -15.83
C GLY A 236 -25.39 11.62 -16.16
N GLU A 237 -25.51 10.80 -17.21
CA GLU A 237 -26.78 10.31 -17.75
C GLU A 237 -27.18 8.94 -17.17
N ILE A 238 -28.49 8.75 -16.91
CA ILE A 238 -29.07 7.42 -16.60
C ILE A 238 -29.99 7.01 -17.74
N ARG A 239 -29.78 5.81 -18.30
CA ARG A 239 -30.69 5.15 -19.24
C ARG A 239 -31.24 3.86 -18.64
N ILE A 240 -32.56 3.75 -18.56
CA ILE A 240 -33.26 2.56 -18.05
C ILE A 240 -34.18 2.06 -19.15
N ASN A 241 -33.92 0.84 -19.63
CA ASN A 241 -34.69 0.22 -20.71
C ASN A 241 -35.95 -0.51 -20.21
N GLY A 242 -36.03 -0.81 -18.90
CA GLY A 242 -37.20 -1.41 -18.26
C GLY A 242 -38.05 -0.42 -17.46
N ASN A 243 -38.78 -0.94 -16.48
CA ASN A 243 -39.65 -0.12 -15.62
C ASN A 243 -38.95 0.34 -14.34
N VAL A 244 -39.36 1.50 -13.82
CA VAL A 244 -38.91 2.02 -12.52
C VAL A 244 -40.07 1.88 -11.53
N LEU A 245 -39.92 1.04 -10.52
CA LEU A 245 -40.94 0.71 -9.53
C LEU A 245 -40.46 1.08 -8.14
N ASN A 246 -41.16 1.98 -7.45
CA ASN A 246 -40.87 2.41 -6.07
C ASN A 246 -39.39 2.76 -5.81
N SER A 247 -38.71 3.33 -6.80
CA SER A 247 -37.26 3.52 -6.79
C SER A 247 -36.88 5.00 -6.86
N THR A 248 -35.69 5.33 -6.35
CA THR A 248 -35.12 6.67 -6.44
C THR A 248 -34.07 6.71 -7.55
N VAL A 249 -34.29 7.56 -8.57
CA VAL A 249 -33.38 7.73 -9.71
C VAL A 249 -32.84 9.15 -9.69
N THR A 250 -31.52 9.32 -9.61
CA THR A 250 -30.87 10.64 -9.59
C THR A 250 -29.76 10.72 -10.63
N ALA A 251 -29.95 11.53 -11.68
CA ALA A 251 -28.93 11.81 -12.69
C ALA A 251 -28.31 13.20 -12.46
N GLY A 252 -27.07 13.43 -12.92
CA GLY A 252 -26.37 14.70 -12.73
C GLY A 252 -25.88 14.95 -11.29
N CYS A 253 -25.71 13.90 -10.48
CA CYS A 253 -25.54 13.97 -9.02
C CYS A 253 -24.46 14.96 -8.56
N GLU A 254 -23.33 15.05 -9.26
CA GLU A 254 -22.23 15.93 -8.83
C GLU A 254 -22.63 17.42 -8.82
N ASN A 255 -23.52 17.82 -9.74
CA ASN A 255 -24.05 19.17 -9.79
C ASN A 255 -25.29 19.36 -8.91
N VAL A 256 -26.12 18.33 -8.72
CA VAL A 256 -27.36 18.46 -7.95
C VAL A 256 -27.08 18.66 -6.46
N GLU A 257 -26.18 17.86 -5.86
CA GLU A 257 -25.88 17.99 -4.43
C GLU A 257 -25.13 19.29 -4.14
N ARG A 258 -24.19 19.69 -5.01
CA ARG A 258 -23.50 20.99 -4.92
C ARG A 258 -24.46 22.16 -5.12
N LYS A 259 -25.41 22.07 -6.06
CA LYS A 259 -26.44 23.09 -6.27
C LYS A 259 -27.38 23.18 -5.07
N GLN A 260 -27.84 22.07 -4.53
CA GLN A 260 -28.70 22.06 -3.35
C GLN A 260 -27.97 22.61 -2.12
N TYR A 261 -26.67 22.31 -1.98
CA TYR A 261 -25.84 22.93 -0.96
C TYR A 261 -25.71 24.45 -1.16
N LEU A 262 -25.49 24.91 -2.40
CA LEU A 262 -25.47 26.33 -2.73
C LEU A 262 -26.80 27.02 -2.42
N ASP A 263 -27.93 26.44 -2.81
CA ASP A 263 -29.27 26.96 -2.53
C ASP A 263 -29.52 27.04 -1.01
N ASN A 264 -29.07 26.04 -0.26
CA ASN A 264 -29.11 26.06 1.20
C ASN A 264 -28.27 27.20 1.78
N LEU A 265 -27.04 27.42 1.28
CA LEU A 265 -26.16 28.51 1.71
C LEU A 265 -26.73 29.89 1.38
N LEU A 266 -27.32 30.07 0.20
CA LEU A 266 -27.97 31.32 -0.21
C LEU A 266 -29.17 31.63 0.68
N THR A 267 -30.00 30.62 0.95
CA THR A 267 -31.13 30.74 1.88
C THR A 267 -30.65 31.03 3.31
N TYR A 268 -29.52 30.43 3.71
CA TYR A 268 -28.89 30.66 5.02
C TYR A 268 -28.46 32.11 5.17
N LYS A 269 -27.78 32.64 4.15
CA LYS A 269 -27.32 34.03 4.10
C LYS A 269 -28.50 34.99 4.22
N SER A 270 -29.55 34.81 3.42
CA SER A 270 -30.75 35.67 3.47
C SER A 270 -31.40 35.64 4.86
N SER A 271 -31.59 34.44 5.42
CA SER A 271 -32.15 34.28 6.77
C SER A 271 -31.29 34.96 7.84
N MET A 272 -29.97 34.98 7.65
CA MET A 272 -29.04 35.60 8.59
C MET A 272 -29.05 37.13 8.52
N GLU A 273 -29.14 37.69 7.32
CA GLU A 273 -29.29 39.13 7.11
C GLU A 273 -30.61 39.63 7.72
N GLU A 274 -31.70 38.89 7.52
CA GLU A 274 -33.01 39.20 8.12
C GLU A 274 -33.03 39.05 9.64
N LEU A 275 -32.35 38.04 10.18
CA LEU A 275 -32.21 37.84 11.63
C LEU A 275 -31.45 39.01 12.26
N ARG A 276 -30.33 39.44 11.64
CA ARG A 276 -29.55 40.60 12.09
C ARG A 276 -30.40 41.86 12.10
N ALA A 277 -31.08 42.17 11.00
CA ALA A 277 -31.93 43.34 10.90
C ALA A 277 -33.08 43.31 11.94
N SER A 278 -33.70 42.14 12.15
CA SER A 278 -34.75 41.97 13.16
C SER A 278 -34.22 42.16 14.58
N ALA A 279 -33.01 41.65 14.88
CA ALA A 279 -32.38 41.80 16.19
C ALA A 279 -32.01 43.27 16.47
N GLU A 280 -31.47 43.98 15.48
CA GLU A 280 -31.16 45.42 15.57
C GLU A 280 -32.41 46.26 15.84
N GLN A 281 -33.52 45.97 15.15
CA GLN A 281 -34.80 46.67 15.38
C GLN A 281 -35.36 46.41 16.77
N VAL A 282 -35.33 45.15 17.23
CA VAL A 282 -35.81 44.78 18.57
C VAL A 282 -34.99 45.46 19.67
N LYS A 283 -33.66 45.53 19.50
CA LYS A 283 -32.75 46.19 20.43
C LYS A 283 -32.91 47.72 20.38
N GLY A 284 -32.96 48.31 19.19
CA GLY A 284 -33.08 49.76 19.00
C GLY A 284 -34.38 50.34 19.58
N ASN A 285 -35.48 49.60 19.44
CA ASN A 285 -36.78 50.00 19.98
C ASN A 285 -37.06 49.48 21.41
N LYS A 286 -36.08 48.83 22.06
CA LYS A 286 -36.20 48.22 23.40
C LYS A 286 -37.44 47.32 23.57
N LEU A 287 -37.86 46.62 22.51
CA LEU A 287 -39.09 45.82 22.52
C LEU A 287 -39.05 44.63 23.50
N LEU A 288 -37.86 44.20 23.90
CA LEU A 288 -37.64 43.10 24.85
C LEU A 288 -36.89 43.53 26.13
N GLY A 289 -36.83 44.84 26.42
CA GLY A 289 -36.08 45.39 27.55
C GLY A 289 -34.55 45.28 27.37
N ASP A 290 -33.81 45.23 28.48
CA ASP A 290 -32.33 45.22 28.50
C ASP A 290 -31.72 43.81 28.33
N ARG A 291 -32.35 42.95 27.52
CA ARG A 291 -31.83 41.61 27.22
C ARG A 291 -30.52 41.68 26.44
N LYS A 292 -29.64 40.70 26.66
CA LYS A 292 -28.39 40.56 25.90
C LYS A 292 -28.69 40.13 24.47
N ASP A 293 -27.79 40.47 23.54
CA ASP A 293 -27.94 40.18 22.11
C ASP A 293 -28.22 38.71 21.84
N GLY A 294 -27.53 37.82 22.56
CA GLY A 294 -27.75 36.37 22.47
C GLY A 294 -29.16 35.90 22.84
N GLU A 295 -29.78 36.54 23.84
CA GLU A 295 -31.15 36.22 24.26
C GLU A 295 -32.17 36.70 23.23
N ILE A 296 -31.96 37.88 22.65
CA ILE A 296 -32.79 38.43 21.58
C ILE A 296 -32.72 37.52 20.34
N ILE A 297 -31.50 37.13 19.94
CA ILE A 297 -31.27 36.23 18.81
C ILE A 297 -31.94 34.87 19.04
N LYS A 298 -31.80 34.29 20.24
CA LYS A 298 -32.45 33.02 20.57
C LYS A 298 -33.98 33.10 20.43
N ILE A 299 -34.60 34.14 20.99
CA ILE A 299 -36.06 34.35 20.90
C ILE A 299 -36.50 34.50 19.45
N LEU A 300 -35.74 35.23 18.63
CA LEU A 300 -36.05 35.41 17.21
C LEU A 300 -35.93 34.09 16.43
N ILE A 301 -34.93 33.26 16.72
CA ILE A 301 -34.79 31.93 16.11
C ILE A 301 -35.99 31.03 16.48
N GLU A 302 -36.38 31.01 17.75
CA GLU A 302 -37.48 30.15 18.23
C GLU A 302 -38.86 30.60 17.74
N ASN A 303 -39.07 31.90 17.51
CA ASN A 303 -40.39 32.43 17.17
C ASN A 303 -40.56 32.80 15.69
N LYS A 304 -39.58 33.48 15.09
CA LYS A 304 -39.67 34.01 13.72
C LYS A 304 -38.87 33.18 12.71
N PHE A 305 -37.68 32.69 13.07
CA PHE A 305 -36.77 31.98 12.16
C PHE A 305 -36.68 30.47 12.46
N LYS A 306 -37.84 29.82 12.66
CA LYS A 306 -37.95 28.40 13.04
C LYS A 306 -37.30 27.41 12.05
N ALA A 307 -37.14 27.82 10.80
CA ALA A 307 -36.49 27.00 9.76
C ALA A 307 -34.96 27.02 9.84
N LEU A 308 -34.36 28.04 10.47
CA LEU A 308 -32.91 28.24 10.52
C LEU A 308 -32.16 27.08 11.19
N PRO A 309 -32.64 26.45 12.28
CA PRO A 309 -31.98 25.29 12.88
C PRO A 309 -31.95 24.08 11.95
N ASN A 310 -33.02 23.84 11.18
CA ASN A 310 -33.06 22.73 10.23
C ASN A 310 -32.13 22.98 9.05
N LEU A 311 -32.13 24.21 8.53
CA LEU A 311 -31.20 24.60 7.48
C LEU A 311 -29.73 24.50 7.94
N SER A 312 -29.45 24.87 9.19
CA SER A 312 -28.14 24.70 9.83
C SER A 312 -27.71 23.23 9.84
N ARG A 313 -28.62 22.31 10.20
CA ARG A 313 -28.35 20.87 10.15
C ARG A 313 -28.08 20.38 8.73
N SER A 314 -28.84 20.83 7.73
CA SER A 314 -28.62 20.45 6.33
C SER A 314 -27.24 20.88 5.83
N VAL A 315 -26.80 22.10 6.18
CA VAL A 315 -25.46 22.61 5.84
C VAL A 315 -24.37 21.79 6.54
N LEU A 316 -24.55 21.46 7.82
CA LEU A 316 -23.62 20.63 8.58
C LEU A 316 -23.52 19.21 8.00
N ASN A 317 -24.66 18.57 7.71
CA ASN A 317 -24.70 17.21 7.16
C ASN A 317 -23.97 17.12 5.82
N PHE A 318 -24.14 18.11 4.93
CA PHE A 318 -23.41 18.18 3.68
C PHE A 318 -21.89 18.29 3.93
N ASN A 319 -21.44 19.18 4.82
CA ASN A 319 -20.02 19.31 5.14
C ASN A 319 -19.41 18.01 5.71
N MET A 320 -20.14 17.34 6.60
CA MET A 320 -19.72 16.05 7.15
C MET A 320 -19.62 14.97 6.07
N SER A 321 -20.56 14.94 5.10
CA SER A 321 -20.52 14.01 3.97
C SER A 321 -19.30 14.19 3.06
N GLN A 322 -18.76 15.42 3.00
CA GLN A 322 -17.57 15.76 2.23
C GLN A 322 -16.28 15.67 3.07
N GLY A 323 -16.35 15.16 4.30
CA GLY A 323 -15.18 15.06 5.20
C GLY A 323 -14.72 16.38 5.81
N ILE A 324 -15.50 17.47 5.66
CA ILE A 324 -15.17 18.80 6.18
C ILE A 324 -15.71 18.93 7.61
N GLN A 325 -14.89 18.55 8.59
CA GLN A 325 -15.28 18.61 10.01
C GLN A 325 -14.88 19.92 10.70
N HIS A 326 -13.86 20.61 10.19
CA HIS A 326 -13.28 21.80 10.80
C HIS A 326 -13.24 22.96 9.80
N SER A 327 -14.34 23.71 9.73
CA SER A 327 -14.47 24.93 8.94
C SER A 327 -15.03 26.05 9.83
N GLU A 328 -14.66 27.29 9.57
CA GLU A 328 -15.17 28.47 10.27
C GLU A 328 -16.72 28.47 10.30
N LEU A 329 -17.34 28.09 9.18
CA LEU A 329 -18.80 27.99 9.07
C LEU A 329 -19.36 26.91 10.01
N VAL A 330 -18.76 25.71 10.00
CA VAL A 330 -19.19 24.58 10.83
C VAL A 330 -19.08 24.93 12.32
N THR A 331 -17.94 25.49 12.72
CA THR A 331 -17.69 25.94 14.10
C THR A 331 -18.66 27.04 14.51
N PHE A 332 -18.92 28.02 13.63
CA PHE A 332 -19.87 29.09 13.90
C PHE A 332 -21.30 28.57 14.11
N ILE A 333 -21.79 27.72 13.21
CA ILE A 333 -23.14 27.15 13.30
C ILE A 333 -23.33 26.39 14.61
N ILE A 334 -22.38 25.51 14.96
CA ILE A 334 -22.44 24.68 16.17
C ILE A 334 -22.40 25.55 17.43
N ASN A 335 -21.50 26.54 17.47
CA ASN A 335 -21.25 27.29 18.70
C ASN A 335 -22.19 28.48 18.91
N LYS A 336 -22.75 29.06 17.85
CA LYS A 336 -23.49 30.33 17.91
C LYS A 336 -24.94 30.26 17.46
N LEU A 337 -25.37 29.23 16.72
CA LEU A 337 -26.71 29.20 16.12
C LEU A 337 -27.57 27.99 16.52
N ILE A 338 -26.98 26.91 17.00
CA ILE A 338 -27.72 25.71 17.41
C ILE A 338 -27.82 25.61 18.94
N GLY A 339 -28.99 25.19 19.43
CA GLY A 339 -29.21 24.87 20.85
C GLY A 339 -29.01 26.08 21.77
N LEU A 340 -28.11 25.96 22.74
CA LEU A 340 -27.73 27.05 23.65
C LEU A 340 -26.66 27.99 23.06
N GLY A 341 -26.19 27.73 21.84
CA GLY A 341 -25.14 28.50 21.18
C GLY A 341 -25.38 30.01 21.15
N PRO A 342 -26.58 30.50 20.79
CA PRO A 342 -26.86 31.93 20.78
C PRO A 342 -26.66 32.63 22.14
N LEU A 343 -26.71 31.91 23.27
CA LEU A 343 -26.57 32.48 24.62
C LEU A 343 -25.11 32.58 25.10
N LYS A 344 -24.15 32.02 24.37
CA LYS A 344 -22.71 32.03 24.69
C LYS A 344 -22.01 33.18 23.99
#